data_AF-A0A924X0A3-F1
#
_entry.id   AF-A0A924X0A3-F1
#
_cell.length_a   1.000
_cell.length_b   1.000
_cell.length_c   1.000
_cell.angle_alpha   90.00
_cell.angle_beta   90.00
_cell.angle_gamma   90.00
#
_symmetry.space_group_name_H-M   'P 1'
#
loop_
_entity.id
_entity.type
_entity.pdbx_description
1 polymer ?
#
loop_
_entity_poly.entity_id
_entity_poly.type
_entity_poly.pdbx_seq_one_letter_code
_entity_poly.pdbx_strand_id
1 'polypeptide(L)'
;MSLIPVPIPVPPVPASGPTTTVTAAVSFAPNLFNISYTARLLMIVVGVLDLLLGVLLLWAGIAMLRRQRVARVLHLRWAIAKLPVIALGVIAQHIYMNDLFSSMAATTPGSPALPGSISLISAIFGAVFSLAYPVFLLITLTRPSVRASIEGAISR
;
A
#
# COMPACT_ATOMS: atom_id res chain seq x y z
N MET A 1 11.50 8.59 -69.69
CA MET A 1 12.57 9.32 -68.97
C MET A 1 12.58 8.83 -67.54
N SER A 2 13.53 7.94 -67.21
CA SER A 2 13.66 7.36 -65.87
C SER A 2 14.63 8.20 -65.06
N LEU A 3 14.18 8.78 -63.94
CA LEU A 3 15.02 9.56 -63.04
C LEU A 3 15.85 8.59 -62.19
N ILE A 4 17.17 8.58 -62.42
CA ILE A 4 18.12 7.84 -61.60
C ILE A 4 18.25 8.58 -60.27
N PRO A 5 17.89 7.97 -59.12
CA PRO A 5 18.01 8.63 -57.82
C PRO A 5 19.49 8.84 -57.48
N VAL A 6 19.84 10.09 -57.21
CA VAL A 6 21.19 10.49 -56.76
C VAL A 6 21.38 10.04 -55.30
N PRO A 7 22.44 9.31 -54.96
CA PRO A 7 22.72 8.90 -53.58
C PRO A 7 22.98 10.13 -52.71
N ILE A 8 22.20 10.30 -51.65
CA ILE A 8 22.38 11.39 -50.69
C ILE A 8 23.53 10.98 -49.75
N PRO A 9 24.58 11.82 -49.57
CA PRO A 9 25.66 11.52 -48.64
C PRO A 9 25.13 11.45 -47.21
N VAL A 10 25.24 10.27 -46.60
CA VAL A 10 24.88 10.05 -45.20
C VAL A 10 25.98 10.68 -44.32
N PRO A 11 25.66 11.59 -43.38
CA PRO A 11 26.65 12.19 -42.52
C PRO A 11 27.34 11.12 -41.65
N PRO A 12 28.65 11.27 -41.37
CA PRO A 12 29.39 10.31 -40.55
C PRO A 12 28.76 10.25 -39.15
N VAL A 13 28.43 9.04 -38.69
CA VAL A 13 27.96 8.79 -37.33
C VAL A 13 29.07 9.20 -36.37
N PRO A 14 28.83 10.10 -35.40
CA PRO A 14 29.85 10.52 -34.45
C PRO A 14 30.37 9.29 -33.69
N ALA A 15 31.70 9.13 -33.68
CA ALA A 15 32.36 8.04 -32.98
C ALA A 15 31.86 7.98 -31.53
N SER A 16 31.25 6.87 -31.15
CA SER A 16 30.85 6.58 -29.78
C SER A 16 32.08 6.72 -28.89
N GLY A 17 32.06 7.72 -28.01
CA GLY A 17 33.15 7.96 -27.05
C GLY A 17 33.42 6.74 -26.17
N PRO A 18 34.56 6.73 -25.45
CA PRO A 18 34.94 5.61 -24.61
C PRO A 18 33.80 5.26 -23.67
N THR A 19 33.26 4.04 -23.83
CA THR A 19 32.24 3.51 -22.93
C THR A 19 32.91 3.26 -21.60
N THR A 20 32.86 4.23 -20.69
CA THR A 20 33.25 4.03 -19.30
C THR A 20 32.28 3.02 -18.71
N THR A 21 32.67 1.76 -18.72
CA THR A 21 32.02 0.71 -17.94
C THR A 21 32.24 1.05 -16.48
N VAL A 22 31.29 1.78 -15.89
CA VAL A 22 31.27 2.04 -14.46
C VAL A 22 30.91 0.72 -13.79
N THR A 23 31.92 -0.11 -13.53
CA THR A 23 31.79 -1.27 -12.65
C THR A 23 31.73 -0.74 -11.21
N ALA A 24 30.60 -0.14 -10.86
CA ALA A 24 30.33 0.23 -9.48
C ALA A 24 30.24 -1.07 -8.68
N ALA A 25 31.22 -1.35 -7.84
CA ALA A 25 31.16 -2.45 -6.90
C ALA A 25 29.97 -2.20 -5.96
N VAL A 26 28.89 -2.97 -6.14
CA VAL A 26 27.73 -2.95 -5.24
C VAL A 26 28.17 -3.63 -3.94
N SER A 27 28.79 -2.86 -3.05
CA SER A 27 29.11 -3.32 -1.70
C SER A 27 27.82 -3.39 -0.89
N PHE A 28 27.30 -4.61 -0.68
CA PHE A 28 26.22 -4.86 0.27
C PHE A 28 26.74 -4.66 1.68
N ALA A 29 26.62 -3.44 2.21
CA ALA A 29 26.90 -3.21 3.62
C ALA A 29 25.89 -4.02 4.46
N PRO A 30 26.35 -4.87 5.42
CA PRO A 30 25.46 -5.75 6.18
C PRO A 30 24.45 -5.01 7.07
N ASN A 31 24.58 -3.68 7.23
CA ASN A 31 23.73 -2.82 8.04
C ASN A 31 22.90 -1.82 7.23
N LEU A 32 22.51 -2.14 5.98
CA LEU A 32 21.74 -1.26 5.10
C LEU A 32 20.37 -0.80 5.68
N PHE A 33 19.87 -1.48 6.71
CA PHE A 33 18.57 -1.21 7.31
C PHE A 33 18.69 -0.99 8.81
N ASN A 34 19.25 0.17 9.19
CA ASN A 34 19.12 0.68 10.56
C ASN A 34 17.71 1.23 10.77
N ILE A 35 16.74 0.32 10.83
CA ILE A 35 15.35 0.62 11.14
C ILE A 35 15.22 0.69 12.66
N SER A 36 14.64 1.78 13.16
CA SER A 36 14.38 1.97 14.58
C SER A 36 13.62 0.78 15.18
N TYR A 37 14.03 0.35 16.37
CA TYR A 37 13.31 -0.67 17.14
C TYR A 37 11.84 -0.29 17.33
N THR A 38 11.56 1.01 17.49
CA THR A 38 10.20 1.55 17.63
C THR A 38 9.37 1.29 16.38
N ALA A 39 9.92 1.52 15.18
CA ALA A 39 9.21 1.28 13.92
C ALA A 39 8.89 -0.21 13.74
N ARG A 40 9.84 -1.09 14.07
CA ARG A 40 9.66 -2.55 14.01
C ARG A 40 8.54 -3.01 14.94
N LEU A 41 8.55 -2.56 16.20
CA LEU A 41 7.52 -2.90 17.17
C LEU A 41 6.14 -2.39 16.74
N LEU A 42 6.05 -1.14 16.26
CA LEU A 42 4.79 -0.59 15.75
C LEU A 42 4.25 -1.43 14.59
N MET A 43 5.08 -1.79 13.62
CA MET A 43 4.67 -2.63 12.49
C MET A 43 4.16 -4.00 12.92
N ILE A 44 4.83 -4.65 13.89
CA ILE A 44 4.38 -5.94 14.44
C ILE A 44 3.03 -5.79 15.13
N VAL A 45 2.86 -4.75 15.96
CA VAL A 45 1.59 -4.49 16.66
C VAL A 45 0.46 -4.22 15.67
N VAL A 46 0.69 -3.40 14.63
CA VAL A 46 -0.27 -3.18 13.54
C VAL A 46 -0.61 -4.48 12.85
N GLY A 47 0.38 -5.30 12.50
CA GLY A 47 0.18 -6.58 11.84
C GLY A 47 -0.66 -7.56 12.65
N VAL A 48 -0.41 -7.65 13.96
CA VAL A 48 -1.21 -8.49 14.88
C VAL A 48 -2.64 -7.96 15.00
N LEU A 49 -2.82 -6.65 15.15
CA LEU A 49 -4.16 -6.04 15.18
C LEU A 49 -4.92 -6.29 13.87
N ASP A 50 -4.26 -6.13 12.72
CA ASP A 50 -4.86 -6.40 11.41
C ASP A 50 -5.22 -7.87 11.23
N LEU A 51 -4.41 -8.79 11.75
CA LEU A 51 -4.73 -10.21 11.76
C LEU A 51 -5.97 -10.50 12.61
N LEU A 52 -6.03 -9.96 13.83
CA LEU A 52 -7.19 -10.11 14.71
C LEU A 52 -8.47 -9.53 14.08
N LEU A 53 -8.36 -8.35 13.45
CA LEU A 53 -9.46 -7.75 12.70
C LEU A 53 -9.86 -8.58 11.48
N GLY A 54 -8.90 -9.22 10.81
CA GLY A 54 -9.16 -10.15 9.70
C GLY A 54 -9.98 -11.37 10.15
N VAL A 55 -9.62 -11.95 11.30
CA VAL A 55 -10.38 -13.05 11.92
C VAL A 55 -11.80 -12.59 12.27
N LEU A 56 -11.95 -11.41 12.85
CA LEU A 56 -13.26 -10.85 13.20
C LEU A 56 -14.12 -10.60 11.96
N LEU A 57 -13.53 -10.12 10.86
CA LEU A 57 -14.22 -9.95 9.58
C LEU A 57 -14.67 -11.28 9.00
N LEU A 58 -13.83 -12.31 9.06
CA LEU A 58 -14.17 -13.66 8.61
C LEU A 58 -15.38 -14.22 9.39
N TRP A 59 -15.38 -14.01 10.71
CA TRP A 59 -16.47 -14.43 11.57
C TRP A 59 -17.77 -13.66 11.28
N ALA A 60 -17.65 -12.36 11.00
CA ALA A 60 -18.76 -11.52 10.58
C ALA A 60 -19.33 -11.97 9.22
N GLY A 61 -18.47 -12.36 8.27
CA GLY A 61 -18.86 -12.93 6.98
C GLY A 61 -19.63 -14.24 7.13
N ILE A 62 -19.16 -15.15 7.98
CA ILE A 62 -19.86 -16.41 8.30
C ILE A 62 -21.22 -16.12 8.94
N ALA A 63 -21.29 -15.22 9.92
CA ALA A 63 -22.56 -14.83 10.56
C ALA A 63 -23.55 -14.23 9.55
N MET A 64 -23.05 -13.51 8.56
CA MET A 64 -23.86 -12.93 7.48
C MET A 64 -24.43 -14.01 6.55
N LEU A 65 -23.64 -15.02 6.18
CA LEU A 65 -24.13 -16.18 5.41
C LEU A 65 -25.19 -16.97 6.19
N ARG A 66 -25.04 -17.05 7.51
CA ARG A 66 -26.03 -17.68 8.40
C ARG A 66 -27.25 -16.79 8.68
N ARG A 67 -27.37 -15.62 8.04
CA ARG A 67 -28.47 -14.65 8.19
C ARG A 67 -28.75 -14.25 9.65
N GLN A 68 -27.72 -14.24 10.49
CA GLN A 68 -27.89 -13.89 11.90
C GLN A 68 -28.00 -12.37 12.07
N ARG A 69 -28.91 -11.91 12.94
CA ARG A 69 -29.05 -10.47 13.27
C ARG A 69 -27.76 -9.86 13.83
N VAL A 70 -26.93 -10.68 14.45
CA VAL A 70 -25.65 -10.28 15.05
C VAL A 70 -24.61 -9.87 13.99
N ALA A 71 -24.74 -10.35 12.74
CA ALA A 71 -23.78 -10.08 11.68
C ALA A 71 -23.58 -8.58 11.41
N ARG A 72 -24.66 -7.79 11.52
CA ARG A 72 -24.61 -6.33 11.34
C ARG A 72 -23.83 -5.64 12.46
N VAL A 73 -24.03 -6.06 13.69
CA VAL A 73 -23.33 -5.49 14.86
C VAL A 73 -21.84 -5.83 14.80
N LEU A 74 -21.48 -7.04 14.36
CA LEU A 74 -20.07 -7.43 14.20
C LEU A 74 -19.37 -6.58 13.14
N HIS A 75 -19.98 -6.37 11.97
CA HIS A 75 -19.39 -5.52 10.93
C HIS A 75 -19.23 -4.06 11.37
N LEU A 76 -20.20 -3.52 12.12
CA LEU A 76 -20.10 -2.16 12.64
C LEU A 76 -18.97 -2.03 13.66
N ARG A 77 -18.86 -2.99 14.60
CA ARG A 77 -17.75 -3.04 15.57
C ARG A 77 -16.41 -3.18 14.87
N TRP A 78 -16.32 -4.03 13.85
CA TRP A 78 -15.13 -4.18 13.03
C TRP A 78 -14.72 -2.86 12.35
N ALA A 79 -15.66 -2.18 11.71
CA ALA A 79 -15.39 -0.92 11.01
C ALA A 79 -14.89 0.17 11.97
N ILE A 80 -15.50 0.28 13.16
CA ILE A 80 -15.05 1.22 14.20
C ILE A 80 -13.66 0.84 14.71
N ALA A 81 -13.40 -0.45 14.95
CA ALA A 81 -12.10 -0.93 15.42
C ALA A 81 -11.00 -0.75 14.36
N LYS A 82 -11.32 -0.75 13.07
CA LYS A 82 -10.34 -0.60 11.99
C LYS A 82 -9.79 0.83 11.89
N LEU A 83 -10.58 1.85 12.23
CA LEU A 83 -10.15 3.26 12.18
C LEU A 83 -8.87 3.55 13.00
N PRO A 84 -8.79 3.22 14.31
CA PRO A 84 -7.59 3.46 15.08
C PRO A 84 -6.40 2.63 14.58
N VAL A 85 -6.63 1.41 14.08
CA VAL A 85 -5.56 0.56 13.53
C VAL A 85 -4.96 1.17 12.27
N ILE A 86 -5.79 1.73 11.38
CA ILE A 86 -5.32 2.45 10.19
C ILE A 86 -4.52 3.69 10.58
N ALA A 87 -5.00 4.49 11.54
CA ALA A 87 -4.27 5.66 12.02
C ALA A 87 -2.88 5.27 12.56
N LEU A 88 -2.81 4.20 13.35
CA LEU A 88 -1.56 3.67 13.89
C LEU A 88 -0.64 3.11 12.78
N GLY A 89 -1.22 2.45 11.78
CA GLY A 89 -0.52 1.96 10.59
C GLY A 89 0.10 3.06 9.74
N VAL A 90 -0.60 4.19 9.55
CA VAL A 90 -0.06 5.36 8.83
C VAL A 90 1.15 5.94 9.57
N ILE A 91 1.08 6.04 10.90
CA ILE A 91 2.20 6.51 11.72
C ILE A 91 3.39 5.54 11.62
N ALA A 92 3.14 4.24 11.78
CA ALA A 92 4.16 3.20 11.66
C ALA A 92 4.87 3.25 10.29
N GLN A 93 4.09 3.36 9.21
CA GLN A 93 4.58 3.44 7.85
C GLN A 93 5.41 4.71 7.62
N HIS A 94 4.98 5.85 8.16
CA HIS A 94 5.72 7.10 8.02
C HIS A 94 7.10 7.03 8.70
N ILE A 95 7.15 6.53 9.94
CA ILE A 95 8.42 6.36 10.67
C ILE A 95 9.33 5.37 9.92
N TYR A 96 8.78 4.22 9.52
CA TYR A 96 9.53 3.20 8.77
C TYR A 96 10.13 3.75 7.47
N MET A 97 9.36 4.51 6.71
CA MET A 97 9.85 5.10 5.45
C MET A 97 10.92 6.16 5.70
N ASN A 98 10.77 7.00 6.73
CA ASN A 98 11.80 7.97 7.10
C ASN A 98 13.12 7.28 7.49
N ASP A 99 13.06 6.20 8.28
CA ASP A 99 14.24 5.43 8.66
C ASP A 99 14.93 4.80 7.44
N LEU A 100 14.13 4.23 6.53
CA LEU A 100 14.61 3.61 5.30
C LEU A 100 15.25 4.62 4.34
N PHE A 101 14.65 5.80 4.16
CA PHE A 101 15.24 6.85 3.32
C PHE A 101 16.48 7.45 3.96
N SER A 102 16.51 7.61 5.29
CA SER A 102 17.69 8.06 6.01
C SER A 102 18.86 7.07 5.84
N SER A 103 18.60 5.76 5.92
CA SER A 103 19.65 4.76 5.73
C SER A 103 20.15 4.71 4.29
N MET A 104 19.27 4.84 3.29
CA MET A 104 19.66 4.91 1.87
C MET A 104 20.48 6.18 1.54
N ALA A 105 20.10 7.33 2.11
CA ALA A 105 20.83 8.57 1.89
C ALA A 105 22.27 8.51 2.44
N ALA A 106 22.47 7.77 3.54
CA ALA A 106 23.79 7.56 4.12
C ALA A 106 24.70 6.66 3.25
N THR A 107 24.12 5.73 2.49
CA THR A 107 24.90 4.78 1.67
C THR A 107 25.14 5.21 0.23
N THR A 108 24.33 6.13 -0.30
CA THR A 108 24.39 6.54 -1.70
C THR A 108 24.52 8.06 -1.82
N PRO A 109 25.77 8.59 -1.81
CA PRO A 109 26.02 10.01 -2.01
C PRO A 109 25.44 10.48 -3.35
N GLY A 110 24.60 11.51 -3.32
CA GLY A 110 23.96 12.07 -4.53
C GLY A 110 22.64 11.42 -4.95
N SER A 111 22.14 10.43 -4.21
CA SER A 111 20.77 9.95 -4.42
C SER A 111 19.79 11.08 -4.11
N PRO A 112 18.85 11.40 -5.03
CA PRO A 112 17.81 12.38 -4.72
C PRO A 112 17.02 11.86 -3.52
N ALA A 113 17.08 12.60 -2.41
CA ALA A 113 16.25 12.32 -1.26
C ALA A 113 14.80 12.46 -1.72
N LEU A 114 14.06 11.35 -1.72
CA LEU A 114 12.63 11.39 -1.96
C LEU A 114 12.02 12.32 -0.92
N PRO A 115 11.33 13.41 -1.32
CA PRO A 115 10.69 14.31 -0.39
C PRO A 115 9.79 13.53 0.55
N GLY A 116 9.89 13.77 1.87
CA GLY A 116 9.02 13.12 2.86
C GLY A 116 7.52 13.32 2.58
N SER A 117 7.16 14.36 1.82
CA SER A 117 5.82 14.60 1.29
C SER A 117 5.32 13.48 0.37
N ILE A 118 6.16 12.89 -0.47
CA ILE A 118 5.78 11.78 -1.36
C ILE A 118 5.45 10.54 -0.53
N SER A 119 6.25 10.25 0.50
CA SER A 119 5.96 9.15 1.42
C SER A 119 4.62 9.35 2.12
N LEU A 120 4.34 10.57 2.61
CA LEU A 120 3.07 10.87 3.27
C LEU A 120 1.89 10.73 2.32
N ILE A 121 2.01 11.22 1.09
CA ILE A 121 0.97 11.08 0.05
C ILE A 121 0.69 9.60 -0.20
N SER A 122 1.73 8.78 -0.40
CA SER A 122 1.55 7.34 -0.63
C SER A 122 0.84 6.64 0.53
N ALA A 123 1.16 7.02 1.77
CA ALA A 123 0.53 6.48 2.97
C ALA A 123 -0.95 6.89 3.07
N ILE A 124 -1.27 8.15 2.74
CA ILE A 124 -2.66 8.65 2.71
C ILE A 124 -3.47 7.91 1.63
N PHE A 125 -2.95 7.78 0.41
CA PHE A 125 -3.65 7.04 -0.64
C PHE A 125 -3.86 5.58 -0.24
N GLY A 126 -2.84 4.92 0.30
CA GLY A 126 -2.96 3.56 0.85
C GLY A 126 -4.04 3.47 1.93
N ALA A 127 -4.09 4.42 2.86
CA ALA A 127 -5.11 4.49 3.89
C ALA A 127 -6.52 4.67 3.30
N VAL A 128 -6.69 5.60 2.35
CA VAL A 128 -7.98 5.84 1.68
C VAL A 128 -8.47 4.60 0.94
N PHE A 129 -7.60 3.91 0.20
CA PHE A 129 -7.95 2.66 -0.47
C PHE A 129 -8.27 1.55 0.53
N SER A 130 -7.55 1.47 1.65
CA SER A 130 -7.85 0.51 2.72
C SER A 130 -9.21 0.78 3.40
N LEU A 131 -9.64 2.05 3.44
CA LEU A 131 -10.93 2.50 3.98
C LEU A 131 -12.08 2.32 3.00
N ALA A 132 -11.80 2.34 1.70
CA ALA A 132 -12.82 2.20 0.67
C ALA A 132 -13.64 0.92 0.86
N TYR A 133 -12.99 -0.20 1.19
CA TYR A 133 -13.67 -1.48 1.44
C TYR A 133 -14.60 -1.45 2.68
N PRO A 134 -14.13 -1.07 3.89
CA PRO A 134 -15.01 -0.90 5.05
C PRO A 134 -16.18 0.03 4.81
N VAL A 135 -15.95 1.18 4.15
CA VAL A 135 -17.00 2.16 3.87
C VAL A 135 -18.04 1.58 2.90
N PHE A 136 -17.58 0.89 1.85
CA PHE A 136 -18.47 0.20 0.92
C PHE A 136 -19.30 -0.88 1.62
N LEU A 137 -18.69 -1.65 2.51
CA LEU A 137 -19.37 -2.67 3.32
C LEU A 137 -20.41 -2.02 4.25
N LEU A 138 -20.08 -0.88 4.87
CA LEU A 138 -21.01 -0.13 5.70
C LEU A 138 -22.23 0.33 4.89
N ILE A 139 -22.02 0.95 3.72
CA ILE A 139 -23.07 1.45 2.83
C ILE A 139 -23.97 0.32 2.33
N THR A 140 -23.38 -0.81 1.92
CA THR A 140 -24.15 -1.95 1.40
C THR A 140 -25.02 -2.58 2.48
N LEU A 141 -24.57 -2.63 3.73
CA LEU A 141 -25.34 -3.13 4.86
C LEU A 141 -26.44 -2.17 5.35
N THR A 142 -26.35 -0.86 5.09
CA THR A 142 -27.43 0.08 5.43
C THR A 142 -28.60 0.07 4.45
N ARG A 143 -28.48 -0.60 3.30
CA ARG A 143 -29.54 -0.59 2.28
C ARG A 143 -30.77 -1.40 2.76
N PRO A 144 -31.98 -0.81 2.69
CA PRO A 144 -33.20 -1.47 3.14
C PRO A 144 -33.61 -2.70 2.30
N SER A 145 -33.13 -2.82 1.05
CA SER A 145 -33.40 -4.01 0.22
C SER A 145 -32.80 -5.29 0.80
N VAL A 146 -31.62 -5.18 1.42
CA VAL A 146 -30.97 -6.29 2.13
C VAL A 146 -31.74 -6.60 3.42
N ARG A 147 -32.23 -5.55 4.10
CA ARG A 147 -33.03 -5.69 5.32
C ARG A 147 -34.34 -6.45 5.08
N ALA A 148 -35.08 -6.09 4.03
CA ALA A 148 -36.31 -6.77 3.64
C ALA A 148 -36.08 -8.24 3.29
N SER A 149 -34.96 -8.56 2.63
CA SER A 149 -34.59 -9.94 2.27
C SER A 149 -34.24 -10.80 3.49
N ILE A 150 -33.66 -10.20 4.55
CA ILE A 150 -33.35 -10.90 5.80
C ILE A 150 -34.61 -11.09 6.63
N GLU A 151 -35.46 -10.06 6.75
CA GLU A 151 -36.70 -10.12 7.52
C GLU A 151 -37.70 -11.14 6.90
N GLY A 152 -37.82 -11.17 5.58
CA GLY A 152 -38.67 -12.15 4.87
C GLY A 152 -38.15 -13.60 4.87
N ALA A 153 -36.87 -13.81 5.19
CA ALA A 153 -36.29 -15.15 5.32
C ALA A 153 -36.46 -15.78 6.70
N ILE A 154 -36.68 -14.96 7.75
CA ILE A 154 -36.85 -15.43 9.13
C ILE A 154 -38.32 -15.80 9.40
N SER A 155 -39.26 -15.29 8.59
CA SER A 155 -40.70 -15.55 8.73
C SER A 155 -41.18 -16.83 8.06
N ARG A 156 -40.28 -17.63 7.46
CA ARG A 156 -40.56 -18.96 6.88
C ARG A 156 -39.87 -20.01 7.73
#